data_AF-A0A167PBE2-F1
#
_entry.id   AF-A0A167PBE2-F1
#
_cell.length_a   1.000
_cell.length_b   1.000
_cell.length_c   1.000
_cell.angle_alpha   90.00
_cell.angle_beta   90.00
_cell.angle_gamma   90.00
#
_symmetry.space_group_name_H-M   'P 1'
#
loop_
_entity.id
_entity.type
_entity.pdbx_description
1 polymer ?
#
loop_
_entity_poly.entity_id
_entity_poly.type
_entity_poly.pdbx_seq_one_letter_code
_entity_poly.pdbx_strand_id
1 'polypeptide(L)' 'MPHPLSPAQLNALNLKVLRRHCPQIKDIYDQASYVVLYRSILKNPDDPESKAREWSKKDVHVEGSMFLVE' A
#
# COMPACT_ATOMS: atom_id res chain seq x y z
N MET A 1 -15.41 8.44 -19.84
CA MET A 1 -16.39 9.20 -19.05
C MET A 1 -15.72 9.68 -17.77
N PRO A 2 -15.92 10.92 -17.31
CA PRO A 2 -15.40 11.36 -16.02
C PRO A 2 -16.07 10.58 -14.88
N HIS A 3 -15.38 10.44 -13.76
CA HIS A 3 -15.94 9.80 -12.57
C HIS A 3 -17.15 10.61 -12.08
N PRO A 4 -18.26 9.98 -11.63
CA PRO A 4 -19.46 10.70 -11.19
C PRO A 4 -19.26 11.53 -9.90
N LEU A 5 -18.11 11.39 -9.24
CA LEU A 5 -17.79 12.06 -7.98
C LEU A 5 -16.64 13.04 -8.20
N SER A 6 -16.71 14.17 -7.52
CA SER A 6 -15.58 15.11 -7.49
C SER A 6 -14.40 14.51 -6.73
N PRO A 7 -13.16 14.97 -6.99
CA PRO A 7 -11.99 14.53 -6.24
C PRO A 7 -12.14 14.68 -4.72
N ALA A 8 -12.80 15.75 -4.25
CA ALA A 8 -13.05 15.97 -2.82
C ALA A 8 -14.02 14.93 -2.23
N GLN A 9 -15.07 14.55 -2.97
CA GLN A 9 -16.01 13.51 -2.54
C GLN A 9 -15.34 12.14 -2.48
N LEU A 10 -14.48 11.82 -3.46
CA LEU A 10 -13.68 10.59 -3.45
C LEU A 10 -12.73 10.55 -2.26
N ASN A 11 -12.01 11.64 -1.99
CA ASN A 11 -11.09 11.71 -0.86
C ASN A 11 -11.81 11.53 0.47
N ALA A 12 -12.98 12.16 0.65
CA ALA A 12 -13.80 12.00 1.85
C ALA A 12 -14.28 10.55 2.05
N LEU A 13 -14.66 9.85 0.97
CA LEU A 13 -15.03 8.44 1.03
C LEU A 13 -13.85 7.54 1.39
N ASN A 14 -12.69 7.76 0.73
CA ASN A 14 -11.47 7.02 1.02
C ASN A 14 -11.04 7.20 2.48
N LEU A 15 -11.04 8.44 2.98
CA LEU A 15 -10.68 8.74 4.36
C LEU A 15 -11.65 8.09 5.37
N LYS A 16 -12.95 8.04 5.05
CA LYS A 16 -13.96 7.33 5.87
C LYS A 16 -13.68 5.84 5.95
N VAL A 17 -13.29 5.21 4.84
CA VAL A 17 -12.92 3.79 4.81
C VAL A 17 -11.64 3.55 5.61
N LEU A 18 -10.60 4.37 5.39
CA LEU A 18 -9.33 4.25 6.11
C LEU A 18 -9.50 4.37 7.62
N ARG A 19 -10.27 5.37 8.09
CA ARG A 19 -10.54 5.59 9.51
C ARG A 19 -11.36 4.48 10.17
N ARG A 20 -12.12 3.69 9.39
CA ARG A 20 -12.80 2.51 9.92
C ARG A 20 -11.80 1.46 10.42
N HIS A 21 -10.64 1.36 9.78
CA HIS A 21 -9.61 0.38 10.13
C HIS A 21 -8.50 0.97 11.00
N CYS A 22 -8.15 2.24 10.78
CA CYS A 22 -7.12 2.98 11.50
C CYS A 22 -7.66 4.37 11.89
N PRO A 23 -8.36 4.51 13.03
CA PRO A 23 -9.03 5.76 13.43
C PRO A 23 -8.12 6.98 13.57
N GLN A 24 -6.82 6.76 13.76
CA GLN A 24 -5.82 7.81 13.93
C GLN A 24 -5.47 8.56 12.63
N ILE A 25 -5.82 8.02 11.46
CA ILE A 25 -5.50 8.63 10.16
C ILE A 25 -6.18 9.99 10.02
N LYS A 26 -5.39 11.05 9.84
CA LYS A 26 -5.94 12.41 9.74
C LYS A 26 -6.25 12.81 8.31
N ASP A 27 -5.35 12.56 7.38
CA ASP A 27 -5.50 12.99 5.99
C ASP A 27 -4.80 12.01 5.02
N ILE A 28 -5.09 12.17 3.73
CA ILE A 28 -4.47 11.43 2.63
C ILE A 28 -3.60 12.41 1.84
N TYR A 29 -2.29 12.17 1.80
CA TYR A 29 -1.35 12.97 1.03
C TYR A 29 -1.32 12.59 -0.45
N ASP A 30 -1.34 11.29 -0.72
CA ASP A 30 -1.28 10.76 -2.08
C ASP A 30 -1.93 9.37 -2.15
N GLN A 31 -2.28 8.93 -3.36
CA GLN A 31 -2.88 7.63 -3.61
C GLN A 31 -2.44 7.03 -4.93
N ALA A 32 -2.30 5.71 -4.94
CA ALA A 32 -2.09 4.91 -6.15
C ALA A 32 -3.21 3.88 -6.28
N SER A 33 -3.87 3.85 -7.44
CA SER A 33 -5.05 3.02 -7.66
C SER A 33 -4.79 1.52 -7.52
N TYR A 34 -3.59 1.07 -7.93
CA TYR A 34 -3.21 -0.33 -7.90
C TYR A 34 -1.72 -0.49 -7.58
N VAL A 35 -1.43 -1.15 -6.46
CA VAL A 35 -0.10 -1.48 -5.95
C VAL A 35 -0.10 -2.94 -5.53
N VAL A 36 1.05 -3.59 -5.74
CA VAL A 36 1.30 -4.98 -5.32
C VAL A 36 2.51 -4.99 -4.41
N LEU A 37 2.37 -5.55 -3.21
CA LEU A 37 3.49 -5.68 -2.30
C LEU A 37 4.28 -6.97 -2.56
N TYR A 38 5.60 -6.82 -2.65
CA TYR A 38 6.56 -7.92 -2.72
C TYR A 38 7.45 -7.88 -1.48
N ARG A 39 7.76 -9.06 -0.94
CA ARG A 39 8.77 -9.20 0.12
C ARG A 39 10.13 -9.51 -0.50
N SER A 40 11.14 -8.76 -0.10
CA SER A 40 12.54 -9.10 -0.37
C SER A 40 13.03 -10.12 0.65
N ILE A 41 13.56 -11.25 0.19
CA ILE A 41 14.06 -12.35 1.01
C ILE A 41 15.54 -12.53 0.70
N LEU A 42 16.38 -12.62 1.73
CA LEU A 42 17.78 -12.96 1.56
C LEU A 42 17.89 -14.45 1.18
N LYS A 43 18.60 -14.76 0.09
CA LYS A 43 18.74 -16.14 -0.38
C LYS A 43 19.55 -17.00 0.57
N ASN A 44 20.63 -16.44 1.11
CA ASN A 44 21.54 -17.10 2.03
C ASN A 44 21.56 -16.30 3.35
N PRO A 45 20.60 -16.53 4.26
CA PRO A 45 20.51 -15.75 5.50
C PRO A 45 21.71 -15.97 6.44
N ASP A 46 22.41 -17.11 6.29
CA ASP A 46 23.54 -17.49 7.14
C ASP A 46 24.91 -16.97 6.65
N ASP A 47 24.96 -16.40 5.44
CA ASP A 47 26.18 -15.80 4.88
C ASP A 47 26.13 -14.27 5.05
N PRO A 48 26.93 -13.68 5.96
CA PRO A 48 26.90 -12.24 6.26
C PRO A 48 27.31 -11.36 5.08
N GLU A 49 28.05 -11.90 4.12
CA GLU A 49 28.50 -11.16 2.93
C GLU A 49 27.48 -11.24 1.78
N SER A 50 26.52 -12.17 1.86
CA SER A 50 25.53 -12.37 0.81
C SER A 50 24.53 -11.22 0.75
N LYS A 51 24.53 -10.51 -0.37
CA LYS A 51 23.54 -9.48 -0.71
C LYS A 51 22.45 -9.99 -1.65
N ALA A 52 22.51 -11.27 -2.01
CA ALA A 52 21.60 -11.87 -2.98
C ALA A 52 20.18 -11.93 -2.43
N ARG A 53 19.25 -11.32 -3.16
CA ARG A 53 17.84 -11.21 -2.77
C ARG A 53 16.93 -11.88 -3.79
N GLU A 54 15.85 -12.46 -3.29
CA GLU A 54 14.71 -12.93 -4.05
C GLU A 54 13.48 -12.08 -3.70
N TRP A 55 12.58 -11.89 -4.64
CA TRP A 55 11.35 -11.15 -4.44
C TRP A 55 10.16 -12.11 -4.51
N SER A 56 9.38 -12.16 -3.43
CA SER A 56 8.22 -13.05 -3.33
C SER A 56 6.93 -12.26 -3.19
N LYS A 57 5.96 -12.56 -4.07
CA LYS A 57 4.57 -12.11 -3.95
C LYS A 57 3.76 -13.00 -3.00
N LYS A 58 4.08 -14.30 -2.95
CA LYS A 58 3.34 -15.33 -2.19
C LYS A 58 3.37 -15.10 -0.69
N ASP A 59 4.40 -14.44 -0.18
CA ASP A 59 4.56 -14.23 1.27
C ASP A 59 3.85 -12.98 1.80
N VAL A 60 3.25 -12.18 0.91
CA VAL A 60 2.58 -10.92 1.30
C VAL A 60 1.11 -10.90 0.90
N HIS A 61 0.70 -11.46 -0.25
CA HIS A 61 -0.72 -11.50 -0.71
C HIS A 61 -1.51 -10.19 -0.46
N VAL A 62 -0.85 -9.02 -0.53
CA VAL A 62 -1.50 -7.71 -0.45
C VAL A 62 -1.40 -7.02 -1.79
N GLU A 63 -2.56 -6.80 -2.42
CA GLU A 63 -2.72 -6.04 -3.65
C GLU A 63 -3.98 -5.19 -3.57
N GLY A 64 -3.92 -3.98 -4.10
CA GLY A 64 -5.05 -3.04 -4.05
C GLY A 64 -4.59 -1.60 -4.13
N SER A 65 -5.42 -0.67 -3.67
CA SER A 65 -5.08 0.75 -3.63
C SER A 65 -4.15 1.05 -2.47
N MET A 66 -3.15 1.90 -2.70
CA MET A 66 -2.24 2.39 -1.68
C MET A 66 -2.57 3.84 -1.36
N PHE A 67 -2.60 4.17 -0.07
CA PHE A 67 -2.82 5.52 0.42
C PHE A 67 -1.62 5.93 1.28
N LEU A 68 -1.00 7.06 0.93
CA LEU A 68 -0.03 7.72 1.78
C LEU A 68 -0.80 8.65 2.73
N VAL A 69 -0.65 8.45 4.04
CA VAL A 69 -1.48 9.07 5.08
C VAL A 69 -0.65 9.73 6.17
N GLU A 70 -1.26 10.70 6.88
CA GLU A 70 -0.76 11.28 8.15
C GLU A 70 -1.20 10.49 9.38
#